data_AF-A0A6G1RQ28-F1
#
_entry.id   AF-A0A6G1RQ28-F1
#
_cell.length_a   1.000
_cell.length_b   1.000
_cell.length_c   1.000
_cell.angle_alpha   90.00
_cell.angle_beta   90.00
_cell.angle_gamma   90.00
#
_symmetry.space_group_name_H-M   'P 1'
#
loop_
_entity.id
_entity.type
_entity.pdbx_description
1 polymer ?
#
loop_
_entity_poly.entity_id
_entity_poly.type
_entity_poly.pdbx_seq_one_letter_code
_entity_poly.pdbx_strand_id
1 'polypeptide(L)'
;TLFLSVMPFESAVVVVDCFFCEGIKVIFQLALAVLDTNVDKLLICKDDGEAMTVLGRYLDSVTNKDSTLPPIPHLHSLLSDDVEPYPEVDIFRLIKSSYEKFGSIRADLIEQMRFKQRLKVIQTLEDTTKRNVVRTIVTETSFTIDELEELYALFKAEHLTSC
;
A
#
# COMPACT_ATOMS: atom_id res chain seq x y z
N THR A 1 -4.16 -0.40 1.94
CA THR A 1 -3.98 -1.34 3.07
C THR A 1 -2.49 -1.65 3.20
N LEU A 2 -1.97 -1.84 4.42
CA LEU A 2 -0.67 -2.49 4.61
C LEU A 2 -0.72 -3.88 3.95
N PHE A 3 0.37 -4.36 3.35
CA PHE A 3 0.46 -5.70 2.73
C PHE A 3 0.23 -6.88 3.70
N LEU A 4 -0.15 -6.60 4.95
CA LEU A 4 -0.48 -7.57 5.99
C LEU A 4 -1.73 -8.39 5.66
N SER A 5 -2.67 -7.85 4.87
CA SER A 5 -3.89 -8.57 4.50
C SER A 5 -3.67 -9.61 3.40
N VAL A 6 -2.48 -9.67 2.80
CA VAL A 6 -2.15 -10.55 1.66
C VAL A 6 -1.06 -11.56 1.99
N MET A 7 -0.72 -11.72 3.28
CA MET A 7 0.24 -12.70 3.78
C MET A 7 -0.39 -13.56 4.88
N PRO A 8 0.17 -14.74 5.17
CA PRO A 8 -0.29 -15.56 6.27
C PRO A 8 -0.32 -14.85 7.62
N PHE A 9 -1.32 -15.14 8.45
CA PHE A 9 -1.57 -14.40 9.70
C PHE A 9 -0.38 -14.48 10.65
N GLU A 10 0.17 -15.68 10.81
CA GLU A 10 1.36 -15.96 11.63
C GLU A 10 2.58 -15.13 11.20
N SER A 11 2.74 -14.93 9.89
CA SER A 11 3.81 -14.12 9.32
C SER A 11 3.50 -12.62 9.48
N ALA A 12 2.24 -12.21 9.33
CA ALA A 12 1.79 -10.83 9.47
C ALA A 12 2.02 -10.30 10.89
N VAL A 13 1.77 -11.11 11.92
CA VAL A 13 1.99 -10.73 13.33
C VAL A 13 3.47 -10.41 13.57
N VAL A 14 4.40 -11.20 13.03
CA VAL A 14 5.85 -10.93 13.14
C VAL A 14 6.22 -9.59 12.50
N VAL A 15 5.66 -9.27 11.33
CA VAL A 15 5.89 -7.96 10.68
C VAL A 15 5.33 -6.82 11.53
N VAL A 16 4.18 -7.01 12.16
CA VAL A 16 3.56 -6.03 13.06
C VAL A 16 4.42 -5.81 14.30
N ASP A 17 5.02 -6.86 14.88
CA ASP A 17 5.95 -6.74 16.00
C ASP A 17 7.17 -5.89 15.63
N CYS A 18 7.77 -6.15 14.46
CA CYS A 18 8.87 -5.33 13.95
C CYS A 18 8.44 -3.87 13.71
N PHE A 19 7.24 -3.65 13.16
CA PHE A 19 6.68 -2.31 12.96
C PHE A 19 6.50 -1.55 14.27
N PHE A 20 6.02 -2.19 15.34
CA PHE A 20 5.88 -1.52 16.64
C PHE A 20 7.22 -1.20 17.29
N CYS A 21 8.25 -2.03 17.07
CA CYS A 21 9.59 -1.80 17.59
C CYS A 21 10.33 -0.68 16.83
N GLU A 22 10.27 -0.70 15.50
CA GLU A 22 11.17 0.11 14.65
C GLU A 22 10.44 1.12 13.75
N GLY A 23 9.12 1.10 13.76
CA GLY A 23 8.26 2.01 13.02
C GLY A 23 8.16 1.68 11.53
N ILE A 24 7.68 2.67 10.77
CA ILE A 24 7.28 2.51 9.37
C ILE A 24 8.41 2.09 8.42
N LYS A 25 9.68 2.32 8.76
CA LYS A 25 10.81 1.96 7.89
C LYS A 25 10.83 0.47 7.56
N VAL A 26 10.40 -0.39 8.50
CA VAL A 26 10.33 -1.85 8.31
C VAL A 26 9.44 -2.19 7.13
N ILE A 27 8.30 -1.49 6.98
CA ILE A 27 7.36 -1.74 5.89
C ILE A 27 7.97 -1.41 4.54
N PHE A 28 8.75 -0.33 4.45
CA PHE A 28 9.47 0.03 3.22
C PHE A 28 10.58 -0.98 2.90
N GLN A 29 11.35 -1.39 3.90
CA GLN A 29 12.42 -2.38 3.74
C GLN A 29 11.86 -3.72 3.26
N LEU A 30 10.77 -4.17 3.88
CA LEU A 30 10.10 -5.41 3.51
C LEU A 30 9.52 -5.34 2.11
N ALA A 31 8.80 -4.25 1.77
CA ALA A 31 8.24 -4.06 0.44
C ALA A 31 9.32 -4.06 -0.65
N LEU A 32 10.46 -3.39 -0.41
CA LEU A 32 11.58 -3.39 -1.36
C LEU A 32 12.24 -4.76 -1.46
N ALA A 33 12.37 -5.51 -0.37
CA ALA A 33 12.88 -6.88 -0.41
C ALA A 33 11.97 -7.83 -1.19
N VAL A 34 10.65 -7.68 -1.05
CA VAL A 34 9.65 -8.40 -1.84
C VAL A 34 9.79 -8.06 -3.33
N LEU A 35 9.88 -6.77 -3.67
CA LEU A 35 10.07 -6.32 -5.06
C LEU A 35 11.38 -6.85 -5.65
N ASP A 36 12.49 -6.70 -4.93
CA ASP A 36 13.83 -7.14 -5.35
C ASP A 36 13.88 -8.65 -5.58
N THR A 37 13.26 -9.44 -4.70
CA THR A 37 13.20 -10.90 -4.86
C THR A 37 12.39 -11.33 -6.08
N ASN A 38 11.44 -10.52 -6.53
CA ASN A 38 10.57 -10.82 -7.66
C ASN A 38 10.93 -10.04 -8.92
N VAL A 39 12.05 -9.30 -8.95
CA VAL A 39 12.37 -8.35 -10.01
C VAL A 39 12.36 -8.99 -11.40
N ASP A 40 12.95 -10.18 -11.56
CA ASP A 40 13.00 -10.88 -12.85
C ASP A 40 11.61 -11.23 -13.37
N LYS A 41 10.70 -11.63 -12.48
CA LYS A 41 9.31 -11.95 -12.83
C LYS A 41 8.52 -10.68 -13.15
N LEU A 42 8.74 -9.61 -12.38
CA LEU A 42 8.08 -8.33 -12.57
C LEU A 42 8.46 -7.66 -13.89
N LEU A 43 9.71 -7.80 -14.33
CA LEU A 43 10.19 -7.25 -15.60
C LEU A 43 9.55 -7.91 -16.84
N ILE A 44 9.00 -9.12 -16.68
CA ILE A 44 8.35 -9.87 -17.77
C ILE A 44 6.83 -9.58 -17.82
N CYS A 45 6.27 -9.02 -16.74
CA CYS A 45 4.84 -8.73 -16.65
C CYS A 45 4.41 -7.68 -17.69
N LYS A 46 3.23 -7.90 -18.31
CA LYS A 46 2.71 -7.02 -19.36
C LYS A 46 1.83 -5.90 -18.84
N ASP A 47 1.22 -6.09 -17.68
CA ASP A 47 0.31 -5.16 -17.03
C ASP A 47 0.37 -5.27 -15.51
N ASP A 48 -0.29 -4.31 -14.85
CA ASP A 48 -0.34 -4.21 -13.39
C ASP A 48 -1.05 -5.42 -12.75
N GLY A 49 -2.01 -6.06 -13.43
CA GLY A 49 -2.74 -7.22 -12.91
C GLY A 49 -1.85 -8.46 -12.80
N GLU A 50 -1.00 -8.69 -13.81
CA GLU A 50 0.01 -9.76 -13.79
C GLU A 50 1.03 -9.53 -12.67
N ALA A 51 1.54 -8.31 -12.53
CA ALA A 51 2.47 -7.93 -11.46
C ALA A 51 1.85 -8.12 -10.07
N MET A 52 0.59 -7.70 -9.88
CA MET A 52 -0.15 -7.93 -8.63
C MET A 52 -0.30 -9.42 -8.33
N THR A 53 -0.54 -10.26 -9.35
CA THR A 53 -0.66 -11.71 -9.18
C THR A 53 0.67 -12.36 -8.77
N VAL A 54 1.79 -11.92 -9.34
CA VAL A 54 3.13 -12.38 -8.93
C VAL A 54 3.42 -12.02 -7.48
N LEU A 55 3.19 -10.77 -7.09
CA LEU A 55 3.44 -10.30 -5.72
C LEU A 55 2.50 -10.95 -4.70
N GLY A 56 1.21 -11.12 -5.06
CA GLY A 56 0.24 -11.80 -4.22
C GLY A 56 0.64 -13.24 -3.93
N ARG A 57 1.02 -14.01 -4.96
CA ARG A 57 1.51 -15.40 -4.78
C ARG A 57 2.78 -15.47 -3.94
N TYR A 58 3.71 -14.53 -4.11
CA TYR A 58 4.90 -14.47 -3.27
C TYR A 58 4.54 -14.27 -1.80
N LEU A 59 3.69 -13.29 -1.50
CA LEU A 59 3.30 -12.95 -0.13
C LEU A 59 2.46 -14.05 0.54
N ASP A 60 1.63 -14.76 -0.23
CA ASP A 60 0.88 -15.93 0.24
C ASP A 60 1.80 -17.10 0.63
N SER A 61 2.95 -17.24 -0.05
CA SER A 61 3.96 -18.27 0.24
C SER A 61 4.85 -17.98 1.46
N VAL A 62 4.67 -16.83 2.13
CA VAL A 62 5.50 -16.44 3.28
C VAL A 62 5.01 -17.14 4.54
N THR A 63 5.76 -18.13 5.02
CA THR A 63 5.41 -18.94 6.18
C THR A 63 6.24 -18.59 7.41
N ASN A 64 5.67 -18.82 8.60
CA ASN A 64 6.38 -18.73 9.87
C ASN A 64 6.67 -20.15 10.38
N LYS A 65 7.92 -20.60 10.24
CA LYS A 65 8.33 -21.96 10.62
C LYS A 65 8.37 -22.19 12.12
N ASP A 66 8.43 -21.12 12.92
CA ASP A 66 8.47 -21.21 14.37
C ASP A 66 7.06 -21.12 14.99
N SER A 67 6.01 -20.95 14.18
CA SER A 67 4.64 -20.90 14.69
C SER A 67 4.23 -22.26 15.23
N THR A 68 3.78 -22.27 16.49
CA THR A 68 3.16 -23.44 17.14
C THR A 68 1.66 -23.51 16.91
N LEU A 69 1.09 -22.53 16.21
CA LEU A 69 -0.35 -22.47 15.94
C LEU A 69 -0.71 -23.44 14.81
N PRO A 70 -1.92 -24.05 14.86
CA PRO A 70 -2.37 -24.92 13.78
C PRO A 70 -2.48 -24.09 12.48
N PRO A 71 -2.16 -24.68 11.31
CA PRO A 71 -2.25 -23.97 10.03
C PRO A 71 -3.68 -23.44 9.84
N ILE A 72 -3.83 -22.12 9.77
CA ILE A 72 -5.11 -21.51 9.41
C ILE A 72 -5.14 -21.47 7.87
N PRO A 73 -6.13 -22.12 7.21
CA PRO A 73 -6.25 -22.05 5.76
C PRO A 73 -6.43 -20.61 5.32
N HIS A 74 -5.50 -20.10 4.50
CA HIS A 74 -5.62 -18.77 3.93
C HIS A 74 -6.66 -18.80 2.80
N LEU A 75 -7.61 -17.85 2.84
CA LEU A 75 -8.72 -17.78 1.89
C LEU A 75 -8.24 -17.73 0.42
N HIS A 76 -7.07 -17.14 0.17
CA HIS A 76 -6.49 -17.02 -1.16
C HIS A 76 -5.89 -18.34 -1.68
N SER A 77 -5.30 -19.15 -0.81
CA SER A 77 -4.76 -20.48 -1.13
C SER A 77 -5.86 -21.46 -1.58
N LEU A 78 -7.08 -21.32 -1.03
CA LEU A 78 -8.26 -22.12 -1.42
C LEU A 78 -8.84 -21.76 -2.79
N LEU A 79 -8.40 -20.65 -3.39
CA LEU A 79 -8.92 -20.14 -4.68
C LEU A 79 -7.95 -20.37 -5.85
N SER A 80 -6.73 -20.84 -5.58
CA SER A 80 -5.65 -21.00 -6.56
C SER A 80 -5.23 -22.46 -6.72
N ASP A 81 -6.18 -23.33 -7.07
CA ASP A 81 -6.02 -24.80 -7.06
C ASP A 81 -5.27 -25.38 -8.29
N ASP A 82 -4.89 -24.55 -9.27
CA ASP A 82 -4.40 -25.00 -10.59
C ASP A 82 -2.99 -24.51 -10.98
N VAL A 83 -2.22 -23.95 -10.03
CA VAL A 83 -0.89 -23.37 -10.32
C VAL A 83 0.18 -23.99 -9.43
N GLU A 84 1.34 -24.29 -10.04
CA GLU A 84 2.51 -24.84 -9.36
C GLU A 84 2.86 -24.04 -8.09
N PRO A 85 3.08 -24.71 -6.93
CA PRO A 85 3.28 -24.03 -5.66
C PRO A 85 4.48 -23.09 -5.71
N TYR A 86 4.30 -21.85 -5.25
CA TYR A 86 5.43 -20.95 -5.06
C TYR A 86 6.32 -21.51 -3.93
N PRO A 87 7.66 -21.51 -4.07
CA PRO A 87 8.54 -22.00 -3.02
C PRO A 87 8.31 -21.25 -1.71
N GLU A 88 8.14 -21.98 -0.61
CA GLU A 88 7.92 -21.38 0.70
C GLU A 88 9.05 -20.43 1.10
N VAL A 89 8.66 -19.26 1.60
CA VAL A 89 9.58 -18.22 2.07
C VAL A 89 9.42 -18.06 3.58
N ASP A 90 10.46 -18.37 4.32
CA ASP A 90 10.45 -18.13 5.77
C ASP A 90 10.43 -16.62 6.08
N ILE A 91 9.52 -16.18 6.95
CA ILE A 91 9.34 -14.78 7.32
C ILE A 91 10.60 -14.20 7.97
N PHE A 92 11.30 -14.95 8.81
CA PHE A 92 12.53 -14.46 9.45
C PHE A 92 13.65 -14.28 8.44
N ARG A 93 13.77 -15.18 7.46
CA ARG A 93 14.68 -15.00 6.33
C ARG A 93 14.34 -13.76 5.51
N LEU A 94 13.06 -13.49 5.26
CA LEU A 94 12.61 -12.31 4.52
C LEU A 94 12.94 -11.02 5.30
N ILE A 95 12.65 -10.96 6.59
CA ILE A 95 12.98 -9.81 7.46
C ILE A 95 14.49 -9.59 7.48
N LYS A 96 15.27 -10.65 7.69
CA LYS A 96 16.74 -10.57 7.68
C LYS A 96 17.27 -10.01 6.35
N SER A 97 16.81 -10.55 5.23
CA SER A 97 17.17 -10.06 3.89
C SER A 97 16.81 -8.59 3.70
N SER A 98 15.65 -8.16 4.22
CA SER A 98 15.22 -6.77 4.16
C SER A 98 16.16 -5.82 4.90
N TYR A 99 16.67 -6.23 6.06
CA TYR A 99 17.63 -5.44 6.84
C TYR A 99 19.01 -5.42 6.21
N GLU A 100 19.46 -6.56 5.68
CA GLU A 100 20.76 -6.66 4.99
C GLU A 100 20.81 -5.81 3.72
N LYS A 101 19.77 -5.84 2.90
CA LYS A 101 19.73 -5.12 1.61
C LYS A 101 19.28 -3.67 1.72
N PHE A 102 18.31 -3.40 2.59
CA PHE A 102 17.63 -2.09 2.69
C PHE A 102 17.79 -1.41 4.06
N GLY A 103 18.77 -1.83 4.86
CA GLY A 103 19.11 -1.22 6.15
C GLY A 103 19.43 0.28 6.10
N SER A 104 19.79 0.80 4.92
CA SER A 104 20.05 2.23 4.69
C SER A 104 18.78 3.10 4.71
N ILE A 105 17.59 2.50 4.68
CA ILE A 105 16.32 3.24 4.75
C ILE A 105 16.09 3.70 6.19
N ARG A 106 16.12 5.02 6.35
CA ARG A 106 15.94 5.68 7.65
C ARG A 106 14.60 6.41 7.73
N ALA A 107 14.11 6.58 8.95
CA ALA A 107 12.88 7.31 9.21
C ALA A 107 12.94 8.78 8.73
N ASP A 108 14.08 9.45 8.87
CA ASP A 108 14.26 10.83 8.43
C ASP A 108 14.16 10.97 6.91
N LEU A 109 14.67 10.00 6.14
CA LEU A 109 14.52 9.97 4.68
C LEU A 109 13.04 9.83 4.30
N ILE A 110 12.29 8.96 4.98
CA ILE A 110 10.86 8.77 4.74
C ILE A 110 10.09 10.07 5.04
N GLU A 111 10.40 10.73 6.16
CA GLU A 111 9.78 12.01 6.52
C GLU A 111 10.10 13.13 5.53
N GLN A 112 11.35 13.20 5.03
CA GLN A 112 11.72 14.15 3.97
C GLN A 112 10.92 13.90 2.68
N MET A 113 10.76 12.64 2.27
CA MET A 113 9.94 12.31 1.09
C MET A 113 8.46 12.63 1.31
N ARG A 114 7.92 12.37 2.50
CA ARG A 114 6.56 12.76 2.89
C ARG A 114 6.37 14.26 2.81
N PHE A 115 7.31 15.04 3.35
CA PHE A 115 7.26 16.50 3.29
C PHE A 115 7.21 17.00 1.84
N LYS A 116 8.07 16.47 0.96
CA LYS A 116 8.09 16.82 -0.47
C LYS A 116 6.75 16.54 -1.17
N GLN A 117 6.06 15.46 -0.81
CA GLN A 117 4.79 15.09 -1.45
C GLN A 117 3.57 15.72 -0.78
N ARG A 118 3.71 16.27 0.43
CA ARG A 118 2.59 16.73 1.25
C ARG A 118 1.70 17.74 0.55
N LEU A 119 2.29 18.77 -0.05
CA LEU A 119 1.51 19.81 -0.73
C LEU A 119 0.73 19.24 -1.93
N LYS A 120 1.38 18.41 -2.74
CA LYS A 120 0.75 17.74 -3.89
C LYS A 120 -0.42 16.86 -3.47
N VAL A 121 -0.26 16.08 -2.39
CA VAL A 121 -1.33 15.22 -1.86
C VAL A 121 -2.49 16.07 -1.35
N ILE A 122 -2.22 17.14 -0.60
CA ILE A 122 -3.26 18.05 -0.10
C ILE A 122 -4.06 18.61 -1.28
N GLN A 123 -3.37 19.18 -2.28
CA GLN A 123 -4.03 19.75 -3.45
C GLN A 123 -4.86 18.71 -4.21
N THR A 124 -4.33 17.50 -4.40
CA THR A 124 -5.04 16.41 -5.09
C THR A 124 -6.32 16.01 -4.34
N LEU A 125 -6.27 15.97 -3.00
CA LEU A 125 -7.45 15.69 -2.16
C LEU A 125 -8.48 16.81 -2.24
N GLU A 126 -8.03 18.07 -2.27
CA GLU A 126 -8.92 19.21 -2.45
C GLU A 126 -9.59 19.20 -3.83
N ASP A 127 -8.84 18.96 -4.90
CA ASP A 127 -9.38 18.86 -6.26
C ASP A 127 -10.37 17.69 -6.40
N THR A 128 -10.12 16.60 -5.69
CA THR A 128 -11.03 15.45 -5.66
C THR A 128 -12.32 15.79 -4.90
N THR A 129 -12.20 16.46 -3.76
CA THR A 129 -13.35 16.95 -2.98
C THR A 129 -14.21 17.91 -3.80
N LYS A 130 -13.58 18.91 -4.45
CA LYS A 130 -14.27 19.86 -5.35
C LYS A 130 -15.05 19.11 -6.43
N ARG A 131 -14.38 18.23 -7.19
CA ARG A 131 -15.02 17.45 -8.26
C ARG A 131 -16.18 16.58 -7.76
N ASN A 132 -16.04 16.00 -6.57
CA ASN A 132 -17.11 15.19 -5.98
C ASN A 132 -18.33 16.05 -5.60
N VAL A 133 -18.12 17.22 -5.01
CA VAL A 133 -19.21 18.16 -4.67
C VAL A 133 -19.90 18.65 -5.94
N VAL A 134 -19.14 19.13 -6.92
CA VAL A 134 -19.68 19.62 -8.20
C VAL A 134 -20.50 18.53 -8.91
N ARG A 135 -19.98 17.30 -8.98
CA ARG A 135 -20.70 16.17 -9.59
C ARG A 135 -22.03 15.88 -8.90
N THR A 136 -22.12 16.05 -7.58
CA THR A 136 -23.35 15.78 -6.83
C THR A 136 -24.42 16.85 -7.12
N ILE A 137 -24.04 18.12 -7.22
CA ILE A 137 -25.00 19.23 -7.31
C ILE A 137 -25.29 19.69 -8.75
N VAL A 138 -24.47 19.29 -9.73
CA VAL A 138 -24.65 19.70 -11.13
C VAL A 138 -26.00 19.27 -11.70
N THR A 139 -26.56 18.15 -11.24
CA THR A 139 -27.90 17.69 -11.67
C THR A 139 -29.06 18.41 -10.98
N GLU A 140 -28.78 19.13 -9.91
CA GLU A 140 -29.77 19.81 -9.07
C GLU A 140 -29.84 21.32 -9.33
N THR A 141 -28.98 21.84 -10.21
CA THR A 141 -28.86 23.28 -10.50
C THR A 141 -28.84 23.55 -11.99
N SER A 142 -29.07 24.80 -12.37
CA SER A 142 -28.92 25.27 -13.76
C SER A 142 -27.51 25.73 -14.08
N PHE A 143 -26.57 25.67 -13.12
CA PHE A 143 -25.19 26.10 -13.32
C PHE A 143 -24.41 25.07 -14.12
N THR A 144 -23.50 25.57 -14.94
CA THR A 144 -22.49 24.75 -15.60
C THR A 144 -21.44 24.25 -14.60
N ILE A 145 -20.67 23.23 -15.01
CA ILE A 145 -19.59 22.67 -14.17
C ILE A 145 -18.57 23.77 -13.80
N ASP A 146 -18.20 24.62 -14.75
CA ASP A 146 -17.21 25.68 -14.53
C ASP A 146 -17.72 26.72 -13.52
N GLU A 147 -18.99 27.13 -13.62
CA GLU A 147 -19.62 28.06 -12.66
C GLU A 147 -19.70 27.45 -11.25
N LEU A 148 -19.99 26.16 -11.14
CA LEU A 148 -20.01 25.45 -9.85
C LEU A 148 -18.61 25.33 -9.25
N GLU A 149 -17.58 25.16 -10.06
CA GLU A 149 -16.19 25.15 -9.59
C GLU A 149 -15.74 26.52 -9.08
N GLU A 150 -16.12 27.61 -9.76
CA GLU A 150 -15.88 28.98 -9.29
C GLU A 150 -16.62 29.27 -7.99
N LEU A 151 -17.91 28.89 -7.90
CA LEU A 151 -18.71 29.05 -6.69
C LEU A 151 -18.11 28.28 -5.50
N TYR A 152 -17.64 27.05 -5.74
CA TYR A 152 -16.95 26.25 -4.73
C TYR A 152 -15.68 26.95 -4.23
N ALA A 153 -14.89 27.54 -5.13
CA ALA A 153 -13.68 28.26 -4.76
C ALA A 153 -13.98 29.49 -3.89
N LEU A 154 -15.01 30.26 -4.24
CA LEU A 154 -15.47 31.41 -3.46
C LEU A 154 -15.95 31.01 -2.06
N PHE A 155 -16.85 30.03 -1.98
CA PHE A 155 -17.37 29.53 -0.70
C PHE A 155 -16.25 29.04 0.21
N LYS A 156 -15.30 28.27 -0.35
CA LYS A 156 -14.16 27.75 0.41
C LYS A 156 -13.26 28.89 0.91
N ALA A 157 -12.97 29.88 0.06
CA ALA A 157 -12.14 31.02 0.45
C ALA A 157 -12.79 31.80 1.60
N GLU A 158 -14.08 32.10 1.51
CA GLU A 158 -14.82 32.79 2.56
C GLU A 158 -14.86 31.98 3.87
N HIS A 159 -15.11 30.68 3.79
CA HIS A 159 -15.11 29.78 4.94
C HIS A 159 -13.76 29.75 5.67
N LEU A 160 -12.65 29.70 4.92
CA LEU A 160 -11.30 29.72 5.48
C LEU A 160 -10.93 31.06 6.13
N THR A 161 -11.50 32.18 5.65
CA THR A 161 -11.27 33.50 6.25
C THR A 161 -12.18 33.81 7.44
N SER A 162 -13.29 33.09 7.57
CA SER A 162 -14.32 33.31 8.60
C SER A 162 -14.18 32.40 9.82
N CYS A 163 -13.27 31.42 9.78
CA CYS A 163 -12.93 30.49 10.86
C CYS A 163 -11.53 30.77 11.40
#